data_AF-A0A8K0Q1W2-F1
#
_entry.id   AF-A0A8K0Q1W2-F1
#
_cell.length_a   1.000
_cell.length_b   1.000
_cell.length_c   1.000
_cell.angle_alpha   90.00
_cell.angle_beta   90.00
_cell.angle_gamma   90.00
#
_symmetry.space_group_name_H-M   'P 1'
#
loop_
_entity.id
_entity.type
_entity.pdbx_description
1 polymer ?
#
loop_
_entity_poly.entity_id
_entity_poly.type
_entity_poly.pdbx_seq_one_letter_code
_entity_poly.pdbx_strand_id
1 'polypeptide(L)'
;MSWGFDEEKGEIRDALNKAWAKRQQRILLFAAANNKGFKEPELFPASHYVNVISVGGAEDDGEPAKGLCPNPKPEHDEGVFSALGVAVPCGNWEDKPPVTSGAGGTSMVPVGMSGCSFAAPVLAATAALFLHYATFAAQYRPEDEKRLQKVFEPQGMRRLFRKIGEVNKTTNVRRWFVRPAHLFTPKAVRNLDHGDLITDMITALRS
;
A
#
# COMPACT_ATOMS: atom_id res chain seq x y z
N MET A 1 1.76 10.02 -3.24
CA MET A 1 2.43 10.67 -4.37
C MET A 1 2.32 9.74 -5.57
N SER A 2 1.71 10.19 -6.65
CA SER A 2 1.44 9.35 -7.84
C SER A 2 2.25 9.85 -9.06
N TRP A 3 3.52 10.13 -8.82
CA TRP A 3 4.50 10.67 -9.78
C TRP A 3 5.89 10.18 -9.40
N GLY A 4 6.84 10.22 -10.35
CA GLY A 4 8.23 9.86 -10.10
C GLY A 4 9.20 10.37 -11.15
N PHE A 5 10.48 10.37 -10.80
CA PHE A 5 11.62 10.81 -11.59
C PHE A 5 12.69 9.70 -11.59
N ASP A 6 13.43 9.55 -12.69
CA ASP A 6 14.54 8.58 -12.77
C ASP A 6 15.68 8.94 -11.81
N GLU A 7 15.86 10.23 -11.52
CA GLU A 7 16.90 10.75 -10.64
C GLU A 7 16.33 11.40 -9.38
N GLU A 8 17.07 11.30 -8.28
CA GLU A 8 16.78 12.04 -7.06
C GLU A 8 16.85 13.55 -7.31
N LYS A 9 15.84 14.27 -6.81
CA LYS A 9 15.81 15.74 -6.83
C LYS A 9 16.03 16.26 -5.42
N GLY A 10 17.14 16.97 -5.21
CA GLY A 10 17.59 17.38 -3.88
C GLY A 10 16.55 18.18 -3.09
N GLU A 11 15.84 19.08 -3.78
CA GLU A 11 14.78 19.91 -3.17
C GLU A 11 13.61 19.06 -2.66
N ILE A 12 13.24 18.01 -3.41
CA ILE A 12 12.18 17.09 -3.02
C ILE A 12 12.66 16.22 -1.86
N ARG A 13 13.89 15.70 -1.90
CA ARG A 13 14.45 14.91 -0.79
C ARG A 13 14.45 15.74 0.50
N ASP A 14 14.93 16.96 0.43
CA ASP A 14 15.04 17.85 1.60
C ASP A 14 13.65 18.20 2.14
N ALA A 15 12.67 18.40 1.27
CA ALA A 15 11.27 18.59 1.66
C ALA A 15 10.69 17.33 2.35
N LEU A 16 10.95 16.13 1.83
CA LEU A 16 10.53 14.86 2.44
C LEU A 16 11.13 14.70 3.84
N ASN A 17 12.44 14.92 3.97
CA ASN A 17 13.15 14.84 5.26
C ASN A 17 12.66 15.88 6.25
N LYS A 18 12.42 17.12 5.81
CA LYS A 18 11.86 18.19 6.64
C LYS A 18 10.44 17.87 7.11
N ALA A 19 9.59 17.35 6.24
CA ALA A 19 8.23 16.94 6.60
C ALA A 19 8.26 15.82 7.65
N TRP A 20 9.13 14.83 7.45
CA TRP A 20 9.30 13.70 8.38
C TRP A 20 9.79 14.16 9.76
N ALA A 21 10.82 15.03 9.81
CA ALA A 21 11.33 15.59 11.05
C ALA A 21 10.28 16.47 11.77
N LYS A 22 9.57 17.35 11.04
CA LYS A 22 8.51 18.21 11.61
C LYS A 22 7.36 17.43 12.22
N ARG A 23 7.15 16.19 11.79
CA ARG A 23 6.12 15.28 12.30
C ARG A 23 6.65 14.25 13.30
N GLN A 24 7.86 14.47 13.85
CA GLN A 24 8.48 13.56 14.81
C GLN A 24 8.53 12.11 14.27
N GLN A 25 8.80 11.96 12.96
CA GLN A 25 8.86 10.68 12.27
C GLN A 25 7.52 9.90 12.21
N ARG A 26 6.41 10.54 12.57
CA ARG A 26 5.05 9.97 12.62
C ARG A 26 4.17 10.40 11.45
N ILE A 27 4.78 10.49 10.27
CA ILE A 27 4.07 10.71 9.01
C ILE A 27 4.42 9.58 8.05
N LEU A 28 3.40 9.00 7.44
CA LEU A 28 3.55 7.97 6.44
C LEU A 28 3.45 8.60 5.05
N LEU A 29 4.49 8.40 4.24
CA LEU A 29 4.55 8.90 2.87
C LEU A 29 4.51 7.70 1.93
N PHE A 30 3.62 7.76 0.94
CA PHE A 30 3.44 6.69 -0.05
C PHE A 30 3.75 7.23 -1.44
N ALA A 31 4.46 6.46 -2.24
CA ALA A 31 4.75 6.83 -3.62
C ALA A 31 4.57 5.65 -4.59
N ALA A 32 3.97 5.93 -5.75
CA ALA A 32 3.91 4.99 -6.86
C ALA A 32 5.33 4.60 -7.31
N ALA A 33 5.61 3.30 -7.41
CA ALA A 33 6.96 2.79 -7.59
C ALA A 33 7.52 3.05 -9.01
N ASN A 34 6.97 2.41 -10.03
CA ASN A 34 7.14 2.73 -11.45
C ASN A 34 6.05 2.01 -12.28
N ASN A 35 5.86 2.37 -13.55
CA ASN A 35 5.00 1.63 -14.48
C ASN A 35 5.82 0.90 -15.56
N LYS A 36 7.07 0.53 -15.25
CA LYS A 36 8.00 -0.18 -16.14
C LYS A 36 8.15 -1.65 -15.74
N GLY A 37 7.46 -2.07 -14.69
CA GLY A 37 7.40 -3.46 -14.24
C GLY A 37 8.71 -3.97 -13.69
N PHE A 38 8.91 -5.29 -13.73
CA PHE A 38 10.12 -5.97 -13.24
C PHE A 38 11.42 -5.56 -13.95
N LYS A 39 11.38 -4.69 -14.97
CA LYS A 39 12.55 -4.30 -15.76
C LYS A 39 13.41 -3.23 -15.09
N GLU A 40 12.78 -2.37 -14.28
CA GLU A 40 13.45 -1.22 -13.67
C GLU A 40 13.13 -1.13 -12.18
N PRO A 41 14.03 -0.55 -11.38
CA PRO A 41 13.79 -0.28 -9.96
C PRO A 41 12.80 0.87 -9.75
N GLU A 42 12.46 1.14 -8.50
CA GLU A 42 11.53 2.21 -8.15
C GLU A 42 12.11 3.59 -8.49
N LEU A 43 11.26 4.47 -9.01
CA LEU A 43 11.60 5.86 -9.30
C LEU A 43 11.63 6.69 -8.02
N PHE A 44 12.36 7.79 -8.02
CA PHE A 44 12.29 8.77 -6.93
C PHE A 44 10.92 9.50 -7.00
N PRO A 45 10.16 9.68 -5.91
CA PRO A 45 10.56 9.53 -4.50
C PRO A 45 10.24 8.17 -3.89
N ALA A 46 9.66 7.23 -4.63
CA ALA A 46 9.38 5.89 -4.11
C ALA A 46 10.65 5.14 -3.71
N SER A 47 11.77 5.42 -4.36
CA SER A 47 13.08 4.91 -3.95
C SER A 47 13.71 5.58 -2.73
N HIS A 48 13.11 6.64 -2.16
CA HIS A 48 13.57 7.25 -0.91
C HIS A 48 13.10 6.44 0.31
N TYR A 49 13.59 5.21 0.41
CA TYR A 49 13.04 4.15 1.25
C TYR A 49 13.04 4.44 2.76
N VAL A 50 13.91 5.33 3.25
CA VAL A 50 13.92 5.69 4.68
C VAL A 50 12.56 6.24 5.12
N ASN A 51 11.99 7.15 4.33
CA ASN A 51 10.79 7.90 4.71
C ASN A 51 9.56 7.59 3.84
N VAL A 52 9.76 6.94 2.69
CA VAL A 52 8.70 6.68 1.71
C VAL A 52 8.45 5.17 1.58
N ILE A 53 7.18 4.78 1.64
CA ILE A 53 6.71 3.44 1.33
C ILE A 53 6.42 3.39 -0.17
N SER A 54 7.26 2.62 -0.88
CA SER A 54 7.11 2.37 -2.31
C SER A 54 5.91 1.45 -2.58
N VAL A 55 5.09 1.81 -3.58
CA VAL A 55 3.84 1.12 -3.90
C VAL A 55 3.81 0.63 -5.33
N GLY A 56 3.77 -0.69 -5.50
CA GLY A 56 3.51 -1.36 -6.76
C GLY A 56 2.02 -1.65 -6.98
N GLY A 57 1.66 -2.01 -8.21
CA GLY A 57 0.34 -2.52 -8.59
C GLY A 57 0.29 -4.04 -8.60
N ALA A 58 -0.85 -4.58 -8.16
CA ALA A 58 -1.25 -5.96 -8.28
C ALA A 58 -2.56 -6.08 -9.07
N GLU A 59 -2.82 -7.28 -9.58
CA GLU A 59 -4.10 -7.72 -10.11
C GLU A 59 -5.12 -7.91 -8.96
N ASP A 60 -6.38 -8.21 -9.28
CA ASP A 60 -7.47 -8.43 -8.32
C ASP A 60 -7.36 -9.75 -7.54
N ASP A 61 -6.70 -10.75 -8.13
CA ASP A 61 -6.31 -12.00 -7.49
C ASP A 61 -5.12 -11.83 -6.51
N GLY A 62 -4.45 -10.66 -6.54
CA GLY A 62 -3.31 -10.34 -5.70
C GLY A 62 -1.95 -10.68 -6.31
N GLU A 63 -1.91 -11.23 -7.51
CA GLU A 63 -0.65 -11.44 -8.21
C GLU A 63 0.00 -10.10 -8.58
N PRO A 64 1.33 -9.96 -8.43
CA PRO A 64 2.03 -8.77 -8.87
C PRO A 64 1.82 -8.55 -10.37
N ALA A 65 1.25 -7.40 -10.73
CA ALA A 65 1.06 -7.06 -12.12
C ALA A 65 2.44 -6.78 -12.74
N LYS A 66 2.83 -7.58 -13.75
CA LYS A 66 4.19 -7.59 -14.32
C LYS A 66 4.72 -6.21 -14.72
N GLY A 67 3.82 -5.31 -15.14
CA GLY A 67 4.13 -3.93 -15.56
C GLY A 67 4.09 -2.89 -14.43
N LEU A 68 3.59 -3.26 -13.24
CA LEU A 68 3.31 -2.33 -12.14
C LEU A 68 4.01 -2.72 -10.83
N CYS A 69 4.72 -3.84 -10.77
CA CYS A 69 5.48 -4.18 -9.58
C CYS A 69 6.97 -4.21 -9.94
N PRO A 70 7.77 -3.21 -9.55
CA PRO A 70 9.20 -3.23 -9.87
C PRO A 70 9.97 -4.28 -9.08
N ASN A 71 11.22 -4.52 -9.49
CA ASN A 71 12.19 -5.13 -8.60
C ASN A 71 12.63 -4.09 -7.58
N PRO A 72 12.60 -4.39 -6.27
CA PRO A 72 13.13 -3.48 -5.27
C PRO A 72 14.62 -3.24 -5.53
N LYS A 73 15.11 -2.03 -5.26
CA LYS A 73 16.56 -1.78 -5.19
C LYS A 73 17.23 -2.74 -4.19
N PRO A 74 18.50 -3.14 -4.41
CA PRO A 74 19.21 -4.05 -3.52
C PRO A 74 19.26 -3.56 -2.06
N GLU A 75 19.30 -2.24 -1.83
CA GLU A 75 19.26 -1.63 -0.50
C GLU A 75 17.88 -1.72 0.21
N HIS A 76 16.82 -2.19 -0.46
CA HIS A 76 15.46 -2.29 0.09
C HIS A 76 15.14 -3.73 0.52
N ASP A 77 15.72 -4.17 1.64
CA ASP A 77 15.57 -5.54 2.16
C ASP A 77 14.12 -6.00 2.46
N GLU A 78 13.19 -5.05 2.62
CA GLU A 78 11.78 -5.37 2.93
C GLU A 78 10.93 -5.62 1.68
N GLY A 79 11.45 -5.31 0.48
CA GLY A 79 10.76 -5.53 -0.79
C GLY A 79 9.75 -4.43 -1.15
N VAL A 80 8.85 -4.76 -2.09
CA VAL A 80 7.81 -3.85 -2.59
C VAL A 80 6.45 -4.23 -2.01
N PHE A 81 5.72 -3.25 -1.50
CA PHE A 81 4.32 -3.42 -1.13
C PHE A 81 3.43 -3.09 -2.34
N SER A 82 2.44 -3.92 -2.60
CA SER A 82 1.49 -3.71 -3.68
C SER A 82 0.05 -3.66 -3.17
N ALA A 83 -0.77 -2.96 -3.92
CA ALA A 83 -2.22 -2.93 -3.78
C ALA A 83 -2.86 -3.04 -5.17
N LEU A 84 -4.20 -3.09 -5.23
CA LEU A 84 -4.92 -3.18 -6.50
C LEU A 84 -4.51 -2.01 -7.41
N GLY A 85 -3.93 -2.35 -8.56
CA GLY A 85 -3.37 -1.39 -9.51
C GLY A 85 -3.79 -1.63 -10.95
N VAL A 86 -4.54 -2.71 -11.22
CA VAL A 86 -5.06 -3.03 -12.56
C VAL A 86 -6.58 -2.91 -12.57
N ALA A 87 -7.11 -2.33 -13.66
CA ALA A 87 -8.54 -2.13 -13.88
C ALA A 87 -9.25 -1.46 -12.69
N VAL A 88 -8.56 -0.55 -12.01
CA VAL A 88 -9.07 0.14 -10.82
C VAL A 88 -10.27 0.99 -11.25
N PRO A 89 -11.46 0.78 -10.67
CA PRO A 89 -12.61 1.61 -10.97
C PRO A 89 -12.33 3.06 -10.55
N CYS A 90 -12.27 3.96 -11.52
CA CYS A 90 -11.95 5.37 -11.28
C CYS A 90 -12.71 6.31 -12.23
N GLY A 91 -13.10 7.46 -11.69
CA GLY A 91 -13.88 8.50 -12.36
C GLY A 91 -15.35 8.54 -11.94
N ASN A 92 -16.02 9.65 -12.27
CA ASN A 92 -17.47 9.75 -12.17
C ASN A 92 -18.11 8.76 -13.16
N TRP A 93 -19.11 8.03 -12.69
CA TRP A 93 -19.91 7.10 -13.49
C TRP A 93 -20.65 7.79 -14.66
N GLU A 94 -20.74 9.12 -14.61
CA GLU A 94 -21.61 9.94 -15.43
C GLU A 94 -20.93 10.56 -16.67
N ASP A 95 -19.59 10.64 -16.72
CA ASP A 95 -18.86 11.41 -17.75
C ASP A 95 -18.14 10.56 -18.82
N LYS A 96 -18.29 9.22 -18.82
CA LYS A 96 -17.63 8.36 -19.82
C LYS A 96 -18.57 7.98 -20.95
N PRO A 97 -18.16 8.13 -22.23
CA PRO A 97 -18.96 7.66 -23.36
C PRO A 97 -19.15 6.14 -23.24
N PRO A 98 -20.35 5.61 -23.57
CA PRO A 98 -20.63 4.19 -23.48
C PRO A 98 -19.62 3.40 -24.31
N VAL A 99 -19.01 2.39 -23.71
CA VAL A 99 -18.14 1.47 -24.44
C VAL A 99 -19.05 0.52 -25.20
N THR A 100 -19.05 0.63 -26.53
CA THR A 100 -19.71 -0.36 -27.39
C THR A 100 -18.90 -1.65 -27.32
N SER A 101 -19.42 -2.65 -26.60
CA SER A 101 -18.89 -4.00 -26.77
C SER A 101 -19.25 -4.47 -28.18
N GLY A 102 -18.36 -5.21 -28.85
CA GLY A 102 -18.51 -5.66 -30.25
C GLY A 102 -19.74 -6.53 -30.54
N ALA A 103 -20.60 -6.75 -29.54
CA ALA A 103 -21.86 -7.47 -29.63
C ALA A 103 -23.05 -6.54 -29.33
N GLY A 104 -23.18 -5.41 -30.04
CA GLY A 104 -24.42 -4.63 -30.13
C GLY A 104 -25.03 -4.07 -28.83
N GLY A 105 -24.35 -4.19 -27.69
CA GLY A 105 -24.83 -3.75 -26.38
C GLY A 105 -23.99 -2.58 -25.86
N THR A 106 -24.64 -1.44 -25.63
CA THR A 106 -24.09 -0.34 -24.82
C THR A 106 -24.07 -0.78 -23.37
N SER A 107 -22.88 -1.08 -22.84
CA SER A 107 -22.69 -1.33 -21.42
C SER A 107 -21.93 -0.16 -20.81
N MET A 108 -22.51 0.50 -19.81
CA MET A 108 -21.82 1.49 -18.98
C MET A 108 -20.88 0.75 -18.01
N VAL A 109 -19.84 0.11 -18.55
CA VAL A 109 -18.79 -0.45 -17.70
C VAL A 109 -17.81 0.69 -17.40
N PRO A 110 -17.56 1.03 -16.13
CA PRO A 110 -16.53 2.00 -15.79
C PRO A 110 -15.21 1.54 -16.40
N VAL A 111 -14.62 2.37 -17.26
CA VAL A 111 -13.29 2.10 -17.81
C VAL A 111 -12.31 2.16 -16.64
N GLY A 112 -11.91 0.99 -16.15
CA GLY A 112 -10.89 0.87 -15.13
C GLY A 112 -9.56 1.39 -15.66
N MET A 113 -8.79 2.07 -14.79
CA MET A 113 -7.44 2.51 -15.14
C MET A 113 -6.41 1.66 -14.40
N SER A 114 -5.25 1.50 -15.02
CA SER A 114 -4.16 0.69 -14.48
C SER A 114 -2.92 1.55 -14.26
N GLY A 115 -2.22 1.32 -13.16
CA GLY A 115 -0.99 2.03 -12.81
C GLY A 115 -0.68 1.99 -11.32
N CYS A 116 0.60 2.08 -10.96
CA CYS A 116 1.03 2.29 -9.58
C CYS A 116 0.45 3.58 -8.98
N SER A 117 0.15 4.56 -9.84
CA SER A 117 -0.56 5.78 -9.50
C SER A 117 -1.93 5.54 -8.87
N PHE A 118 -2.58 4.40 -9.17
CA PHE A 118 -3.84 3.96 -8.58
C PHE A 118 -3.65 3.04 -7.37
N ALA A 119 -2.59 2.21 -7.37
CA ALA A 119 -2.27 1.38 -6.20
C ALA A 119 -1.82 2.20 -4.99
N ALA A 120 -1.05 3.29 -5.21
CA ALA A 120 -0.55 4.17 -4.15
C ALA A 120 -1.67 4.72 -3.22
N PRO A 121 -2.76 5.34 -3.74
CA PRO A 121 -3.84 5.80 -2.88
C PRO A 121 -4.62 4.65 -2.22
N VAL A 122 -4.77 3.49 -2.85
CA VAL A 122 -5.41 2.32 -2.23
C VAL A 122 -4.62 1.85 -1.00
N LEU A 123 -3.30 1.76 -1.12
CA LEU A 123 -2.45 1.38 0.01
C LEU A 123 -2.41 2.46 1.11
N ALA A 124 -2.39 3.75 0.73
CA ALA A 124 -2.46 4.85 1.69
C ALA A 124 -3.78 4.86 2.46
N ALA A 125 -4.92 4.59 1.80
CA ALA A 125 -6.22 4.44 2.45
C ALA A 125 -6.25 3.25 3.41
N THR A 126 -5.62 2.14 3.01
CA THR A 126 -5.47 0.96 3.87
C THR A 126 -4.65 1.28 5.13
N ALA A 127 -3.54 2.01 5.00
CA ALA A 127 -2.78 2.50 6.14
C ALA A 127 -3.63 3.39 7.06
N ALA A 128 -4.40 4.33 6.50
CA ALA A 128 -5.26 5.22 7.26
C ALA A 128 -6.31 4.46 8.10
N LEU A 129 -6.87 3.38 7.56
CA LEU A 129 -7.78 2.49 8.29
C LEU A 129 -7.09 1.90 9.54
N PHE A 130 -5.86 1.41 9.40
CA PHE A 130 -5.09 0.87 10.53
C PHE A 130 -4.66 1.93 11.53
N LEU A 131 -4.32 3.14 11.09
CA LEU A 131 -4.03 4.25 12.00
C LEU A 131 -5.26 4.61 12.85
N HIS A 132 -6.43 4.66 12.21
CA HIS A 132 -7.69 4.91 12.91
C HIS A 132 -8.01 3.79 13.90
N TYR A 133 -7.87 2.54 13.48
CA TYR A 133 -8.07 1.39 14.34
C TYR A 133 -7.09 1.35 15.53
N ALA A 134 -5.80 1.64 15.31
CA ALA A 134 -4.81 1.73 16.38
C ALA A 134 -5.18 2.81 17.41
N THR A 135 -5.67 3.96 16.94
CA THR A 135 -6.12 5.06 17.80
C THR A 135 -7.31 4.62 18.65
N PHE A 136 -8.28 3.95 18.03
CA PHE A 136 -9.44 3.40 18.72
C PHE A 136 -9.03 2.32 19.75
N ALA A 137 -8.22 1.35 19.33
CA ALA A 137 -7.75 0.24 20.17
C ALA A 137 -6.97 0.71 21.41
N ALA A 138 -6.16 1.77 21.28
CA ALA A 138 -5.40 2.33 22.40
C ALA A 138 -6.29 2.86 23.55
N GLN A 139 -7.54 3.24 23.25
CA GLN A 139 -8.50 3.67 24.28
C GLN A 139 -8.97 2.51 25.17
N TYR A 140 -9.03 1.30 24.60
CA TYR A 140 -9.50 0.09 25.28
C TYR A 140 -8.35 -0.79 25.80
N ARG A 141 -7.15 -0.63 25.25
CA ARG A 141 -5.90 -1.32 25.66
C ARG A 141 -4.76 -0.33 25.91
N PRO A 142 -4.86 0.51 26.96
CA PRO A 142 -3.83 1.51 27.27
C PRO A 142 -2.46 0.88 27.53
N GLU A 143 -2.41 -0.36 28.01
CA GLU A 143 -1.17 -1.14 28.20
C GLU A 143 -0.40 -1.39 26.89
N ASP A 144 -1.10 -1.36 25.76
CA ASP A 144 -0.54 -1.56 24.42
C ASP A 144 -0.38 -0.25 23.63
N GLU A 145 -0.76 0.91 24.17
CA GLU A 145 -0.72 2.20 23.49
C GLU A 145 0.64 2.46 22.84
N LYS A 146 1.74 2.32 23.59
CA LYS A 146 3.10 2.53 23.04
C LYS A 146 3.43 1.62 21.87
N ARG A 147 2.87 0.40 21.84
CA ARG A 147 3.05 -0.55 20.74
C ARG A 147 2.22 -0.10 19.55
N LEU A 148 0.94 0.16 19.74
CA LEU A 148 0.02 0.64 18.71
C LEU A 148 0.52 1.92 18.05
N GLN A 149 1.09 2.83 18.84
CA GLN A 149 1.68 4.08 18.35
C GLN A 149 2.85 3.88 17.36
N LYS A 150 3.49 2.70 17.31
CA LYS A 150 4.52 2.40 16.31
C LYS A 150 3.96 2.32 14.88
N VAL A 151 2.66 2.06 14.68
CA VAL A 151 2.10 2.00 13.31
C VAL A 151 2.12 3.35 12.60
N PHE A 152 2.29 4.44 13.34
CA PHE A 152 2.43 5.79 12.79
C PHE A 152 3.82 6.03 12.18
N GLU A 153 4.78 5.16 12.47
CA GLU A 153 6.15 5.22 11.94
C GLU A 153 6.25 4.37 10.67
N PRO A 154 7.05 4.79 9.66
CA PRO A 154 7.21 4.03 8.42
C PRO A 154 7.59 2.56 8.65
N GLN A 155 8.53 2.29 9.56
CA GLN A 155 8.95 0.92 9.88
C GLN A 155 7.83 0.09 10.53
N GLY A 156 7.06 0.68 11.44
CA GLY A 156 5.93 -0.01 12.06
C GLY A 156 4.83 -0.33 11.07
N MET A 157 4.51 0.58 10.16
CA MET A 157 3.55 0.31 9.08
C MET A 157 4.06 -0.76 8.12
N ARG A 158 5.34 -0.76 7.74
CA ARG A 158 5.91 -1.84 6.91
C ARG A 158 5.84 -3.20 7.58
N ARG A 159 6.13 -3.28 8.88
CA ARG A 159 5.97 -4.52 9.67
C ARG A 159 4.53 -5.02 9.65
N LEU A 160 3.56 -4.11 9.85
CA LEU A 160 2.14 -4.43 9.76
C LEU A 160 1.77 -4.95 8.36
N PHE A 161 2.16 -4.24 7.30
CA PHE A 161 1.93 -4.66 5.93
C PHE A 161 2.55 -6.00 5.58
N ARG A 162 3.73 -6.32 6.12
CA ARG A 162 4.31 -7.67 5.96
C ARG A 162 3.49 -8.73 6.67
N LYS A 163 2.93 -8.43 7.83
CA LYS A 163 2.12 -9.39 8.59
C LYS A 163 0.80 -9.71 7.88
N ILE A 164 0.14 -8.70 7.33
CA ILE A 164 -1.17 -8.83 6.67
C ILE A 164 -1.05 -9.03 5.15
N GLY A 165 0.15 -8.87 4.60
CA GLY A 165 0.39 -8.99 3.18
C GLY A 165 0.59 -10.45 2.78
N GLU A 166 0.03 -10.83 1.64
CA GLU A 166 0.32 -12.12 1.03
C GLU A 166 1.64 -12.01 0.26
N VAL A 167 2.59 -12.90 0.57
CA VAL A 167 3.85 -12.99 -0.17
C VAL A 167 3.62 -13.77 -1.45
N ASN A 168 3.92 -13.15 -2.58
CA ASN A 168 4.07 -13.90 -3.81
C ASN A 168 5.32 -14.80 -3.73
N LYS A 169 5.11 -16.12 -3.61
CA LYS A 169 6.17 -17.12 -3.44
C LYS A 169 6.78 -17.60 -4.77
N THR A 170 6.24 -17.18 -5.91
CA THR A 170 6.69 -17.66 -7.23
C THR A 170 7.98 -16.98 -7.69
N THR A 171 8.43 -15.95 -6.97
CA THR A 171 9.68 -15.24 -7.27
C THR A 171 10.59 -15.17 -6.04
N ASN A 172 11.90 -15.15 -6.24
CA ASN A 172 12.89 -14.91 -5.16
C ASN A 172 12.87 -13.47 -4.62
N VAL A 173 11.96 -12.63 -5.10
CA VAL A 173 11.83 -11.22 -4.72
C VAL A 173 10.63 -11.09 -3.80
N ARG A 174 10.84 -10.51 -2.61
CA ARG A 174 9.76 -10.28 -1.65
C ARG A 174 8.79 -9.21 -2.18
N ARG A 175 7.57 -9.65 -2.50
CA ARG A 175 6.46 -8.79 -2.93
C ARG A 175 5.27 -9.07 -2.05
N TRP A 176 4.75 -8.02 -1.43
CA TRP A 176 3.67 -8.12 -0.46
C TRP A 176 2.42 -7.51 -1.04
N PHE A 177 1.42 -8.34 -1.35
CA PHE A 177 0.10 -7.83 -1.69
C PHE A 177 -0.68 -7.53 -0.41
N VAL A 178 -0.87 -6.24 -0.12
CA VAL A 178 -1.55 -5.80 1.10
C VAL A 178 -3.06 -5.83 0.87
N ARG A 179 -3.68 -6.94 1.29
CA ARG A 179 -5.11 -7.18 1.13
C ARG A 179 -5.79 -7.27 2.49
N PRO A 180 -6.35 -6.19 3.07
CA PRO A 180 -6.96 -6.27 4.39
C PRO A 180 -8.26 -7.09 4.42
N ALA A 181 -8.82 -7.48 3.26
CA ALA A 181 -10.09 -8.20 3.16
C ALA A 181 -10.13 -9.52 3.94
N HIS A 182 -9.01 -10.24 4.11
CA HIS A 182 -8.98 -11.46 4.90
C HIS A 182 -9.30 -11.21 6.38
N LEU A 183 -8.97 -10.00 6.89
CA LEU A 183 -9.32 -9.54 8.23
C LEU A 183 -10.84 -9.33 8.41
N PHE A 184 -11.59 -9.24 7.31
CA PHE A 184 -13.03 -8.93 7.30
C PHE A 184 -13.90 -10.07 6.72
N THR A 185 -13.36 -11.28 6.50
CA THR A 185 -14.15 -12.42 5.99
C THR A 185 -15.13 -12.95 7.04
N PRO A 186 -16.29 -13.54 6.68
CA PRO A 186 -17.29 -13.99 7.66
C PRO A 186 -16.80 -15.00 8.71
N LYS A 187 -15.77 -15.81 8.40
CA LYS A 187 -15.10 -16.68 9.38
C LYS A 187 -14.23 -15.89 10.36
N ALA A 188 -13.55 -14.84 9.88
CA ALA A 188 -12.88 -13.86 10.74
C ALA A 188 -13.92 -13.05 11.53
N VAL A 189 -14.98 -12.52 10.91
CA VAL A 189 -16.03 -11.71 11.56
C VAL A 189 -16.81 -12.45 12.64
N ARG A 190 -16.97 -13.78 12.54
CA ARG A 190 -17.55 -14.59 13.63
C ARG A 190 -16.58 -14.87 14.79
N ASN A 191 -15.27 -14.73 14.55
CA ASN A 191 -14.20 -14.92 15.53
C ASN A 191 -13.45 -13.62 15.88
N LEU A 192 -13.85 -12.47 15.32
CA LEU A 192 -13.35 -11.14 15.67
C LEU A 192 -13.95 -10.78 17.03
N ASP A 193 -13.49 -11.49 18.06
CA ASP A 193 -13.20 -10.81 19.29
C ASP A 193 -12.20 -9.70 18.90
N HIS A 194 -12.48 -8.44 19.23
CA HIS A 194 -11.60 -7.31 18.86
C HIS A 194 -10.12 -7.54 19.27
N GLY A 195 -9.90 -8.51 20.17
CA GLY A 195 -8.60 -9.09 20.51
C GLY A 195 -7.78 -9.64 19.34
N ASP A 196 -8.34 -10.25 18.30
CA ASP A 196 -7.55 -10.92 17.25
C ASP A 196 -6.81 -9.91 16.35
N LEU A 197 -7.51 -8.87 15.87
CA LEU A 197 -6.89 -7.82 15.04
C LEU A 197 -5.90 -6.96 15.86
N ILE A 198 -6.24 -6.65 17.11
CA ILE A 198 -5.32 -5.95 18.03
C ILE A 198 -4.09 -6.82 18.30
N THR A 199 -4.27 -8.12 18.51
CA THR A 199 -3.18 -9.07 18.73
C THR A 199 -2.32 -9.21 17.49
N ASP A 200 -2.89 -9.25 16.28
CA ASP A 200 -2.12 -9.30 15.05
C ASP A 200 -1.32 -8.02 14.82
N MET A 201 -1.90 -6.85 15.08
CA MET A 201 -1.19 -5.58 15.05
C MET A 201 -0.07 -5.54 16.10
N ILE A 202 -0.35 -5.92 17.35
CA ILE A 202 0.65 -5.98 18.40
C ILE A 202 1.76 -6.96 18.03
N THR A 203 1.42 -8.13 17.50
CA THR A 203 2.37 -9.17 17.12
C THR A 203 3.25 -8.71 15.97
N ALA A 204 2.69 -8.04 14.96
CA ALA A 204 3.46 -7.43 13.89
C ALA A 204 4.51 -6.43 14.41
N LEU A 205 4.22 -5.77 15.55
CA LEU A 205 5.08 -4.75 16.14
C LEU A 205 6.06 -5.31 17.19
N ARG A 206 6.08 -6.64 17.43
CA ARG A 206 7.02 -7.33 18.35
C ARG A 206 8.36 -7.68 17.69
N SER A 207 8.36 -8.07 16.40
CA SER A 207 9.55 -8.36 15.59
C SER A 207 10.10 -7.09 15.02
#